data_AF-A0A0C3PPI6-F1
#
_entry.id   AF-A0A0C3PPI6-F1
#
_cell.length_a   1.000
_cell.length_b   1.000
_cell.length_c   1.000
_cell.angle_alpha   90.00
_cell.angle_beta   90.00
_cell.angle_gamma   90.00
#
_symmetry.space_group_name_H-M   'P 1'
#
loop_
_entity.id
_entity.type
_entity.pdbx_description
1 polymer ?
#
loop_
_entity_poly.entity_id
_entity_poly.type
_entity_poly.pdbx_seq_one_letter_code
_entity_poly.pdbx_strand_id
1 'polypeptide(L)'
;MSRYSVTDYEPESTVRGPTRQSYQVINNVLRVIRNGLKVKEAVDDAIDQCGDVFNLRDSIETFRMHAEEATDPHQKRQYYQRGLVNLKRYFELIIFQAYLESTPPDTIRTVETFESYVKKRPVFKTFENEMKADGVLSLKRLERMDVAEGIALPDEIAQTVANRSGNILSASTILKSDFFSNLQKMSLPERIEGAANFREIPLLVPLPEEQWAPLPGLTEKVKNMTVVGTGMPQTEGARRVLARLGATREGGKKVYWTSLREEPVIYVAGRPHVLRLVDRPLQNVEATGITTDVVESMENRLRKDVQREIRSNDGRILLHDEVEDSPGKFTITAQWEKVEMGDVMTPRELFNMMVQDGYQVDYTRVAITDEQAPLPAALSQLVQRVTGALQDGDVIIQNCQMGRGRTTTGMVAASLIATVSAYDATKGTGSESPEEIGSPGHLSGFLFEGHEGSEEEAYLQGEYKTILQLVGVLSHGKVAKRLTDMAIDQMEGVQNLRRAIFDYKIKVEACEPGSVKQKKLMDIGVNYLYRYGTLIVLANYLIERRQNENQEEDFAVWLKTHREITTLLGRRNLD
;
A
#
# COMPACT_ATOMS: atom_id res chain seq x y z
N MET A 1 -31.51 67.69 -10.29
CA MET A 1 -32.34 66.48 -10.45
C MET A 1 -31.50 65.39 -11.09
N SER A 2 -31.10 64.38 -10.32
CA SER A 2 -31.11 62.96 -10.68
C SER A 2 -30.24 62.22 -9.67
N ARG A 3 -30.86 61.31 -8.92
CA ARG A 3 -30.22 60.44 -7.92
C ARG A 3 -29.63 59.25 -8.67
N TYR A 4 -28.35 58.98 -8.52
CA TYR A 4 -27.79 57.66 -8.86
C TYR A 4 -27.98 56.75 -7.65
N SER A 5 -28.90 55.78 -7.80
CA SER A 5 -29.11 54.66 -6.88
C SER A 5 -28.05 53.61 -7.18
N VAL A 6 -27.21 53.30 -6.18
CA VAL A 6 -26.37 52.11 -6.17
C VAL A 6 -27.30 50.94 -5.84
N THR A 7 -27.57 50.08 -6.80
CA THR A 7 -28.25 48.79 -6.55
C THR A 7 -27.20 47.77 -6.17
N ASP A 8 -27.34 47.23 -4.96
CA ASP A 8 -26.58 46.09 -4.44
C ASP A 8 -26.65 44.91 -5.40
N TYR A 9 -25.48 44.41 -5.80
CA TYR A 9 -25.34 43.16 -6.55
C TYR A 9 -25.29 42.02 -5.54
N GLU A 10 -26.44 41.44 -5.20
CA GLU A 10 -26.48 40.15 -4.50
C GLU A 10 -25.88 39.09 -5.44
N PRO A 11 -24.96 38.23 -4.97
CA PRO A 11 -24.46 37.13 -5.79
C PRO A 11 -25.62 36.15 -6.02
N GLU A 12 -26.03 36.03 -7.27
CA GLU A 12 -26.97 35.00 -7.73
C GLU A 12 -26.56 33.66 -7.13
N SER A 13 -27.51 33.06 -6.41
CA SER A 13 -27.45 31.68 -5.95
C SER A 13 -27.09 30.79 -7.13
N THR A 14 -25.89 30.21 -7.12
CA THR A 14 -25.49 29.19 -8.08
C THR A 14 -26.46 28.02 -7.96
N VAL A 15 -27.40 27.95 -8.90
CA VAL A 15 -28.25 26.78 -9.12
C VAL A 15 -27.31 25.59 -9.24
N ARG A 16 -27.34 24.68 -8.25
CA ARG A 16 -26.59 23.43 -8.31
C ARG A 16 -27.07 22.69 -9.56
N GLY A 17 -26.21 22.61 -10.58
CA GLY A 17 -26.48 21.79 -11.76
C GLY A 17 -26.79 20.33 -11.38
N PRO A 18 -27.41 19.55 -12.27
CA PRO A 18 -27.81 18.17 -11.99
C PRO A 18 -26.64 17.40 -11.39
N THR A 19 -26.89 16.71 -10.28
CA THR A 19 -25.92 15.97 -9.48
C THR A 19 -24.99 15.14 -10.36
N ARG A 20 -23.72 15.59 -10.46
CA ARG A 20 -22.70 14.99 -11.33
C ARG A 20 -22.50 13.52 -10.98
N GLN A 21 -22.98 12.65 -11.87
CA GLN A 21 -22.91 11.19 -11.75
C GLN A 21 -21.44 10.74 -11.76
N SER A 22 -21.11 9.74 -10.93
CA SER A 22 -19.76 9.17 -10.86
C SER A 22 -19.81 7.67 -10.60
N TYR A 23 -18.73 6.99 -10.99
CA TYR A 23 -18.51 5.56 -10.80
C TYR A 23 -17.36 5.35 -9.82
N GLN A 24 -17.32 4.20 -9.15
CA GLN A 24 -16.25 3.89 -8.18
C GLN A 24 -14.84 4.03 -8.79
N VAL A 25 -14.61 3.41 -9.96
CA VAL A 25 -13.30 3.49 -10.66
C VAL A 25 -12.93 4.93 -11.02
N ILE A 26 -13.93 5.75 -11.38
CA ILE A 26 -13.72 7.16 -11.66
C ILE A 26 -13.30 7.87 -10.37
N ASN A 27 -14.03 7.72 -9.27
CA ASN A 27 -13.61 8.30 -7.99
C ASN A 27 -12.20 7.84 -7.56
N ASN A 28 -11.85 6.57 -7.76
CA ASN A 28 -10.52 6.05 -7.46
C ASN A 28 -9.42 6.78 -8.25
N VAL A 29 -9.61 7.01 -9.57
CA VAL A 29 -8.61 7.76 -10.36
C VAL A 29 -8.55 9.24 -10.01
N LEU A 30 -9.69 9.89 -9.69
CA LEU A 30 -9.70 11.30 -9.29
C LEU A 30 -8.92 11.54 -7.98
N ARG A 31 -8.92 10.55 -7.08
CA ARG A 31 -8.16 10.61 -5.82
C ARG A 31 -6.66 10.65 -6.06
N VAL A 32 -6.13 9.95 -7.07
CA VAL A 32 -4.69 9.95 -7.35
C VAL A 32 -4.24 11.06 -8.31
N ILE A 33 -5.20 11.73 -8.96
CA ILE A 33 -4.94 12.85 -9.86
C ILE A 33 -4.93 14.18 -9.09
N ARG A 34 -3.94 15.03 -9.37
CA ARG A 34 -3.91 16.42 -8.88
C ARG A 34 -5.09 17.18 -9.49
N ASN A 35 -5.85 17.90 -8.66
CA ASN A 35 -7.06 18.61 -9.09
C ASN A 35 -8.10 17.72 -9.80
N GLY A 36 -8.19 16.42 -9.45
CA GLY A 36 -9.04 15.46 -10.15
C GLY A 36 -10.47 15.92 -10.44
N LEU A 37 -11.15 16.59 -9.50
CA LEU A 37 -12.51 17.10 -9.75
C LEU A 37 -12.59 18.14 -10.88
N LYS A 38 -11.59 19.02 -11.00
CA LYS A 38 -11.50 19.99 -12.10
C LYS A 38 -11.16 19.32 -13.43
N VAL A 39 -10.27 18.32 -13.41
CA VAL A 39 -9.97 17.48 -14.57
C VAL A 39 -11.25 16.81 -15.06
N LYS A 40 -12.04 16.21 -14.16
CA LYS A 40 -13.32 15.59 -14.50
C LYS A 40 -14.29 16.61 -15.09
N GLU A 41 -14.43 17.78 -14.48
CA GLU A 41 -15.31 18.85 -14.97
C GLU A 41 -14.94 19.27 -16.40
N ALA A 42 -13.66 19.50 -16.68
CA ALA A 42 -13.19 19.82 -18.03
C ALA A 42 -13.51 18.71 -19.05
N VAL A 43 -13.35 17.44 -18.67
CA VAL A 43 -13.71 16.31 -19.55
C VAL A 43 -15.22 16.19 -19.74
N ASP A 44 -15.99 16.36 -18.67
CA ASP A 44 -17.45 16.33 -18.71
C ASP A 44 -17.99 17.41 -19.65
N ASP A 45 -17.52 18.65 -19.51
CA ASP A 45 -17.91 19.78 -20.35
C ASP A 45 -17.52 19.56 -21.81
N ALA A 46 -16.34 18.98 -22.07
CA ALA A 46 -15.90 18.64 -23.43
C ALA A 46 -16.74 17.52 -24.06
N ILE A 47 -17.15 16.52 -23.27
CA ILE A 47 -18.05 15.46 -23.74
C ILE A 47 -19.42 16.03 -24.09
N ASP A 48 -19.95 16.94 -23.28
CA ASP A 48 -21.25 17.55 -23.52
C ASP A 48 -21.26 18.45 -24.75
N GLN A 49 -20.20 19.25 -24.94
CA GLN A 49 -20.05 20.10 -26.13
C GLN A 49 -19.93 19.28 -27.43
N CYS A 50 -19.36 18.07 -27.36
CA CYS A 50 -19.23 17.16 -28.51
C CYS A 50 -20.36 16.12 -28.61
N GLY A 51 -21.37 16.20 -27.75
CA GLY A 51 -22.32 15.12 -27.47
C GLY A 51 -23.47 14.98 -28.47
N ASP A 52 -23.62 15.89 -29.44
CA ASP A 52 -24.80 15.98 -30.32
C ASP A 52 -25.16 14.66 -31.03
N VAL A 53 -24.15 13.91 -31.49
CA VAL A 53 -24.34 12.62 -32.18
C VAL A 53 -24.13 11.44 -31.23
N PHE A 54 -23.17 11.57 -30.31
CA PHE A 54 -22.82 10.51 -29.36
C PHE A 54 -22.26 11.13 -28.08
N ASN A 55 -23.07 11.19 -27.02
CA ASN A 55 -22.57 11.53 -25.70
C ASN A 55 -22.07 10.27 -24.99
N LEU A 56 -20.78 10.28 -24.64
CA LEU A 56 -20.12 9.12 -24.03
C LEU A 56 -20.74 8.77 -22.67
N ARG A 57 -21.09 9.78 -21.86
CA ARG A 57 -21.65 9.56 -20.51
C ARG A 57 -23.07 9.02 -20.59
N ASP A 58 -23.89 9.56 -21.48
CA ASP A 58 -25.25 9.03 -21.73
C ASP A 58 -25.22 7.62 -22.30
N SER A 59 -24.21 7.30 -23.12
CA SER A 59 -24.06 5.97 -23.69
C SER A 59 -23.68 4.92 -22.63
N ILE A 60 -22.83 5.27 -21.65
CA ILE A 60 -22.54 4.38 -20.50
C ILE A 60 -23.86 4.07 -19.79
N GLU A 61 -24.69 5.08 -19.57
CA GLU A 61 -25.94 4.91 -18.86
C GLU A 61 -26.96 4.09 -19.62
N THR A 62 -27.16 4.40 -20.89
CA THR A 62 -28.06 3.65 -21.78
C THR A 62 -27.73 2.15 -21.76
N PHE A 63 -26.44 1.79 -21.85
CA PHE A 63 -26.03 0.39 -21.79
C PHE A 63 -26.18 -0.24 -20.41
N ARG A 64 -26.03 0.51 -19.32
CA ARG A 64 -26.32 0.03 -17.97
C ARG A 64 -27.80 -0.31 -17.81
N MET A 65 -28.69 0.62 -18.19
CA MET A 65 -30.15 0.42 -18.10
C MET A 65 -30.60 -0.77 -18.95
N HIS A 66 -30.17 -0.85 -20.21
CA HIS A 66 -30.48 -2.00 -21.06
C HIS A 66 -29.98 -3.34 -20.48
N ALA A 67 -28.83 -3.34 -19.80
CA ALA A 67 -28.32 -4.55 -19.16
C ALA A 67 -29.12 -4.95 -17.89
N GLU A 68 -29.68 -3.99 -17.18
CA GLU A 68 -30.57 -4.24 -16.03
C GLU A 68 -31.94 -4.75 -16.47
N GLU A 69 -32.48 -4.20 -17.56
CA GLU A 69 -33.77 -4.59 -18.15
C GLU A 69 -33.70 -5.90 -18.94
N ALA A 70 -32.51 -6.27 -19.45
CA ALA A 70 -32.33 -7.48 -20.23
C ALA A 70 -32.61 -8.75 -19.39
N THR A 71 -33.56 -9.55 -19.88
CA THR A 71 -33.93 -10.85 -19.31
C THR A 71 -33.01 -11.98 -19.81
N ASP A 72 -32.53 -11.87 -21.05
CA ASP A 72 -31.60 -12.84 -21.63
C ASP A 72 -30.14 -12.64 -21.10
N PRO A 73 -29.51 -13.68 -20.51
CA PRO A 73 -28.16 -13.57 -19.97
C PRO A 73 -27.09 -13.20 -21.00
N HIS A 74 -27.25 -13.62 -22.26
CA HIS A 74 -26.28 -13.32 -23.30
C HIS A 74 -26.34 -11.85 -23.71
N GLN A 75 -27.54 -11.34 -23.98
CA GLN A 75 -27.79 -9.95 -24.31
C GLN A 75 -27.39 -9.01 -23.16
N LYS A 76 -27.71 -9.38 -21.92
CA LYS A 76 -27.28 -8.68 -20.71
C LYS A 76 -25.74 -8.54 -20.66
N ARG A 77 -25.01 -9.62 -20.91
CA ARG A 77 -23.53 -9.60 -20.96
C ARG A 77 -23.00 -8.70 -22.08
N GLN A 78 -23.63 -8.69 -23.24
CA GLN A 78 -23.21 -7.82 -24.36
C GLN A 78 -23.39 -6.33 -24.01
N TYR A 79 -24.54 -5.95 -23.44
CA TYR A 79 -24.78 -4.56 -23.02
C TYR A 79 -23.78 -4.12 -21.95
N TYR A 80 -23.49 -4.97 -20.96
CA TYR A 80 -22.46 -4.67 -19.97
C TYR A 80 -21.08 -4.47 -20.59
N GLN A 81 -20.66 -5.33 -21.53
CA GLN A 81 -19.39 -5.16 -22.21
C GLN A 81 -19.30 -3.83 -22.96
N ARG A 82 -20.38 -3.42 -23.63
CA ARG A 82 -20.44 -2.11 -24.31
C ARG A 82 -20.37 -0.94 -23.33
N GLY A 83 -21.12 -1.00 -22.23
CA GLY A 83 -21.05 -0.02 -21.16
C GLY A 83 -19.65 0.11 -20.57
N LEU A 84 -18.98 -1.02 -20.29
CA LEU A 84 -17.61 -1.05 -19.77
C LEU A 84 -16.59 -0.45 -20.74
N VAL A 85 -16.74 -0.70 -22.04
CA VAL A 85 -15.88 -0.08 -23.07
C VAL A 85 -16.03 1.44 -23.06
N ASN A 86 -17.26 1.95 -22.91
CA ASN A 86 -17.50 3.38 -22.84
C ASN A 86 -16.99 3.99 -21.53
N LEU A 87 -17.17 3.30 -20.39
CA LEU A 87 -16.61 3.73 -19.11
C LEU A 87 -15.09 3.77 -19.16
N LYS A 88 -14.46 2.79 -19.83
CA LYS A 88 -13.02 2.78 -20.08
C LYS A 88 -12.57 3.99 -20.90
N ARG A 89 -13.29 4.35 -21.97
CA ARG A 89 -12.97 5.55 -22.76
C ARG A 89 -13.06 6.82 -21.90
N TYR A 90 -14.07 6.91 -21.05
CA TYR A 90 -14.24 8.05 -20.14
C TYR A 90 -13.10 8.14 -19.12
N PHE A 91 -12.70 7.00 -18.55
CA PHE A 91 -11.53 6.88 -17.69
C PHE A 91 -10.24 7.32 -18.39
N GLU A 92 -10.01 6.90 -19.63
CA GLU A 92 -8.84 7.29 -20.43
C GLU A 92 -8.83 8.79 -20.74
N LEU A 93 -9.98 9.41 -21.04
CA LEU A 93 -10.10 10.86 -21.25
C LEU A 93 -9.76 11.66 -19.99
N ILE A 94 -10.16 11.18 -18.81
CA ILE A 94 -9.78 11.80 -17.52
C ILE A 94 -8.26 11.75 -17.32
N ILE A 95 -7.62 10.61 -17.58
CA ILE A 95 -6.16 10.49 -17.47
C ILE A 95 -5.48 11.38 -18.50
N PHE A 96 -6.01 11.46 -19.72
CA PHE A 96 -5.47 12.32 -20.78
C PHE A 96 -5.55 13.80 -20.41
N GLN A 97 -6.69 14.26 -19.90
CA GLN A 97 -6.82 15.64 -19.43
C GLN A 97 -5.88 15.95 -18.25
N ALA A 98 -5.70 14.99 -17.32
CA ALA A 98 -4.73 15.14 -16.23
C ALA A 98 -3.29 15.27 -16.76
N TYR A 99 -2.95 14.52 -17.81
CA TYR A 99 -1.67 14.64 -18.50
C TYR A 99 -1.49 16.03 -19.13
N LEU A 100 -2.50 16.55 -19.82
CA LEU A 100 -2.48 17.89 -20.42
C LEU A 100 -2.30 19.00 -19.36
N GLU A 101 -2.96 18.88 -18.20
CA GLU A 101 -2.78 19.84 -17.09
C GLU A 101 -1.36 19.76 -16.49
N SER A 102 -0.76 18.57 -16.45
CA SER A 102 0.60 18.39 -15.94
C SER A 102 1.69 18.83 -16.91
N THR A 103 1.35 19.04 -18.19
CA THR A 103 2.29 19.39 -19.25
C THR A 103 1.81 20.64 -20.00
N PRO A 104 2.06 21.84 -19.45
CA PRO A 104 1.61 23.07 -20.08
C PRO A 104 2.28 23.28 -21.47
N PRO A 105 1.54 23.88 -22.43
CA PRO A 105 1.94 23.98 -23.84
C PRO A 105 3.23 24.78 -24.10
N ASP A 106 3.75 25.55 -23.14
CA ASP A 106 4.95 26.39 -23.32
C ASP A 106 6.27 25.59 -23.38
N THR A 107 6.26 24.29 -23.08
CA THR A 107 7.48 23.48 -22.88
C THR A 107 7.69 22.35 -23.89
N ILE A 108 7.28 22.55 -25.16
CA ILE A 108 7.29 21.54 -26.25
C ILE A 108 8.62 20.76 -26.40
N ARG A 109 9.77 21.33 -26.02
CA ARG A 109 11.09 20.70 -26.23
C ARG A 109 11.47 19.64 -25.19
N THR A 110 10.69 19.46 -24.11
CA THR A 110 10.99 18.48 -23.03
C THR A 110 9.75 17.74 -22.52
N VAL A 111 8.68 17.66 -23.31
CA VAL A 111 7.41 17.04 -22.89
C VAL A 111 7.53 15.52 -22.81
N GLU A 112 7.25 14.96 -21.64
CA GLU A 112 7.01 13.54 -21.47
C GLU A 112 5.84 13.09 -22.36
N THR A 113 5.93 11.96 -23.06
CA THR A 113 4.79 11.44 -23.83
C THR A 113 3.68 10.92 -22.92
N PHE A 114 2.42 10.94 -23.40
CA PHE A 114 1.30 10.35 -22.66
C PHE A 114 1.55 8.89 -22.26
N GLU A 115 2.14 8.09 -23.16
CA GLU A 115 2.49 6.70 -22.87
C GLU A 115 3.49 6.59 -21.71
N SER A 116 4.53 7.43 -21.69
CA SER A 116 5.48 7.47 -20.58
C SER A 116 4.82 7.94 -19.28
N TYR A 117 3.95 8.96 -19.34
CA TYR A 117 3.20 9.47 -18.21
C TYR A 117 2.36 8.38 -17.52
N VAL A 118 1.67 7.55 -18.32
CA VAL A 118 0.87 6.42 -17.84
C VAL A 118 1.76 5.29 -17.30
N LYS A 119 2.83 4.92 -18.03
CA LYS A 119 3.75 3.85 -17.60
C LYS A 119 4.45 4.14 -16.26
N LYS A 120 4.75 5.41 -15.98
CA LYS A 120 5.32 5.85 -14.69
C LYS A 120 4.32 5.79 -13.52
N ARG A 121 3.04 5.54 -13.77
CA ARG A 121 1.96 5.51 -12.77
C ARG A 121 1.20 4.19 -12.84
N PRO A 122 1.77 3.08 -12.33
CA PRO A 122 1.15 1.75 -12.38
C PRO A 122 -0.26 1.71 -11.77
N VAL A 123 -0.56 2.60 -10.82
CA VAL A 123 -1.88 2.75 -10.19
C VAL A 123 -3.03 2.90 -11.20
N PHE A 124 -2.81 3.54 -12.34
CA PHE A 124 -3.84 3.63 -13.39
C PHE A 124 -4.18 2.26 -13.97
N LYS A 125 -3.18 1.39 -14.11
CA LYS A 125 -3.39 0.02 -14.59
C LYS A 125 -4.13 -0.82 -13.55
N THR A 126 -3.84 -0.59 -12.27
CA THR A 126 -4.55 -1.22 -11.14
C THR A 126 -6.05 -0.91 -11.22
N PHE A 127 -6.42 0.36 -11.36
CA PHE A 127 -7.84 0.76 -11.49
C PHE A 127 -8.49 0.25 -12.79
N GLU A 128 -7.75 0.18 -13.91
CA GLU A 128 -8.27 -0.41 -15.15
C GLU A 128 -8.57 -1.91 -14.99
N ASN A 129 -7.73 -2.63 -14.21
CA ASN A 129 -7.92 -4.04 -13.93
C ASN A 129 -9.06 -4.28 -12.92
N GLU A 130 -9.17 -3.46 -11.88
CA GLU A 130 -10.29 -3.45 -10.93
C GLU A 130 -11.63 -3.30 -11.68
N MET A 131 -11.72 -2.33 -12.59
CA MET A 131 -12.90 -2.11 -13.42
C MET A 131 -13.30 -3.33 -14.26
N LYS A 132 -12.32 -4.13 -14.72
CA LYS A 132 -12.59 -5.37 -15.46
C LYS A 132 -13.00 -6.51 -14.54
N ALA A 133 -12.40 -6.59 -13.34
CA ALA A 133 -12.64 -7.64 -12.37
C ALA A 133 -14.02 -7.51 -11.71
N ASP A 134 -14.42 -6.30 -11.33
CA ASP A 134 -15.73 -6.00 -10.73
C ASP A 134 -16.89 -6.16 -11.73
N GLY A 135 -16.59 -6.17 -13.03
CA GLY A 135 -17.52 -6.52 -14.09
C GLY A 135 -18.79 -5.67 -14.08
N VAL A 136 -19.93 -6.29 -13.72
CA VAL A 136 -21.23 -5.61 -13.64
C VAL A 136 -21.24 -4.52 -12.56
N LEU A 137 -20.55 -4.75 -11.44
CA LEU A 137 -20.51 -3.79 -10.32
C LEU A 137 -19.80 -2.49 -10.70
N SER A 138 -18.86 -2.53 -11.65
CA SER A 138 -18.14 -1.34 -12.13
C SER A 138 -19.03 -0.31 -12.80
N LEU A 139 -20.18 -0.74 -13.34
CA LEU A 139 -21.19 0.13 -13.95
C LEU A 139 -22.25 0.61 -12.96
N LYS A 140 -22.21 0.14 -11.70
CA LYS A 140 -23.10 0.63 -10.66
C LYS A 140 -22.76 2.08 -10.33
N ARG A 141 -23.79 2.92 -10.32
CA ARG A 141 -23.66 4.34 -9.96
C ARG A 141 -23.42 4.49 -8.47
N LEU A 142 -22.68 5.53 -8.11
CA LEU A 142 -22.70 6.04 -6.76
C LEU A 142 -23.96 6.89 -6.59
N GLU A 143 -24.97 6.30 -5.98
CA GLU A 143 -26.25 6.96 -5.71
C GLU A 143 -26.08 8.00 -4.61
N ARG A 144 -26.53 9.23 -4.89
CA ARG A 144 -26.73 10.28 -3.89
C ARG A 144 -28.19 10.25 -3.48
N MET A 145 -28.46 10.45 -2.19
CA MET A 145 -29.83 10.48 -1.69
C MET A 145 -30.33 11.92 -1.73
N ASP A 146 -31.27 12.20 -2.63
CA ASP A 146 -31.99 13.48 -2.66
C ASP A 146 -32.90 13.58 -1.43
N VAL A 147 -32.89 14.75 -0.79
CA VAL A 147 -33.78 15.03 0.34
C VAL A 147 -35.16 15.34 -0.22
N ALA A 148 -35.95 14.30 -0.50
CA ALA A 148 -37.36 14.51 -0.82
C ALA A 148 -38.10 14.95 0.45
N GLU A 149 -38.66 16.17 0.44
CA GLU A 149 -39.56 16.63 1.49
C GLU A 149 -40.73 15.64 1.63
N GLY A 150 -40.87 15.01 2.81
CA GLY A 150 -42.05 14.20 3.16
C GLY A 150 -41.89 12.68 3.14
N ILE A 151 -40.71 12.13 2.88
CA ILE A 151 -40.41 10.71 3.12
C ILE A 151 -39.78 10.57 4.51
N ALA A 152 -40.12 9.52 5.26
CA ALA A 152 -39.50 9.21 6.55
C ALA A 152 -37.98 9.40 6.44
N LEU A 153 -37.42 10.26 7.30
CA LEU A 153 -36.01 10.65 7.26
C LEU A 153 -35.14 9.40 7.03
N PRO A 154 -34.44 9.30 5.89
CA PRO A 154 -33.38 8.32 5.75
C PRO A 154 -32.46 8.42 6.96
N ASP A 155 -31.94 7.30 7.44
CA ASP A 155 -30.92 7.28 8.49
C ASP A 155 -29.89 8.39 8.20
N GLU A 156 -29.76 9.37 9.11
CA GLU A 156 -28.90 10.56 8.98
C GLU A 156 -27.47 10.16 8.56
N ILE A 157 -27.05 8.98 9.01
CA ILE A 157 -25.79 8.31 8.67
C ILE A 157 -25.73 7.97 7.18
N ALA A 158 -26.74 7.27 6.65
CA ALA A 158 -26.81 6.89 5.25
C ALA A 158 -26.84 8.13 4.34
N GLN A 159 -27.61 9.15 4.73
CA GLN A 159 -27.68 10.41 3.99
C GLN A 159 -26.32 11.13 3.96
N THR A 160 -25.63 11.20 5.11
CA THR A 160 -24.29 11.80 5.21
C THR A 160 -23.30 11.07 4.30
N VAL A 161 -23.27 9.73 4.36
CA VAL A 161 -22.35 8.90 3.56
C VAL A 161 -22.64 9.01 2.06
N ALA A 162 -23.92 9.03 1.66
CA ALA A 162 -24.32 9.17 0.26
C ALA A 162 -23.98 10.56 -0.30
N ASN A 163 -24.12 11.61 0.51
CA ASN A 163 -24.01 13.00 0.07
C ASN A 163 -22.62 13.63 0.25
N ARG A 164 -21.64 12.86 0.74
CA ARG A 164 -20.22 13.25 0.77
C ARG A 164 -19.73 13.72 -0.61
N SER A 165 -19.04 14.85 -0.63
CA SER A 165 -18.64 15.55 -1.87
C SER A 165 -17.19 16.05 -1.85
N GLY A 166 -16.37 15.53 -0.92
CA GLY A 166 -14.94 15.80 -0.86
C GLY A 166 -14.18 15.24 -2.07
N ASN A 167 -12.93 15.68 -2.23
CA ASN A 167 -12.01 15.14 -3.24
C ASN A 167 -11.64 13.67 -2.96
N ILE A 168 -11.45 13.35 -1.69
CA ILE A 168 -11.11 12.02 -1.18
C ILE A 168 -12.30 11.44 -0.43
N LEU A 169 -12.87 12.21 0.51
CA LEU A 169 -14.08 11.85 1.26
C LEU A 169 -15.32 12.10 0.39
N SER A 170 -15.47 11.25 -0.63
CA SER A 170 -16.50 11.32 -1.66
C SER A 170 -17.74 10.49 -1.31
N ALA A 171 -18.79 10.56 -2.13
CA ALA A 171 -20.00 9.75 -1.97
C ALA A 171 -19.68 8.25 -1.78
N SER A 172 -20.47 7.59 -0.94
CA SER A 172 -20.37 6.17 -0.58
C SER A 172 -19.06 5.76 0.11
N THR A 173 -18.36 6.73 0.70
CA THR A 173 -17.16 6.46 1.51
C THR A 173 -17.42 6.67 2.99
N ILE A 174 -16.73 5.88 3.82
CA ILE A 174 -16.73 5.98 5.27
C ILE A 174 -15.30 6.20 5.79
N LEU A 175 -15.19 6.82 6.97
CA LEU A 175 -13.96 6.90 7.75
C LEU A 175 -14.02 5.83 8.83
N LYS A 176 -13.28 4.75 8.63
CA LYS A 176 -13.24 3.63 9.57
C LYS A 176 -12.04 3.75 10.49
N SER A 177 -12.23 3.46 11.77
CA SER A 177 -11.15 3.30 12.74
C SER A 177 -10.15 2.28 12.22
N ASP A 178 -8.90 2.72 12.14
CA ASP A 178 -7.79 1.86 11.76
C ASP A 178 -7.24 1.09 12.96
N PHE A 179 -7.64 1.50 14.18
CA PHE A 179 -7.34 0.84 15.44
C PHE A 179 -8.61 0.14 15.98
N PHE A 180 -8.80 -1.13 15.63
CA PHE A 180 -9.99 -1.93 15.98
C PHE A 180 -9.66 -3.09 16.93
N SER A 181 -10.69 -3.75 17.46
CA SER A 181 -10.54 -4.91 18.35
C SER A 181 -9.75 -6.04 17.68
N ASN A 182 -9.04 -6.85 18.47
CA ASN A 182 -8.25 -8.01 18.00
C ASN A 182 -7.03 -7.71 17.12
N LEU A 183 -6.62 -6.44 16.99
CA LEU A 183 -5.34 -6.10 16.36
C LEU A 183 -4.15 -6.73 17.10
N GLN A 184 -4.24 -6.87 18.42
CA GLN A 184 -3.15 -7.32 19.26
C GLN A 184 -2.98 -8.84 19.22
N LYS A 185 -1.80 -9.31 18.82
CA LYS A 185 -1.36 -10.69 19.00
C LYS A 185 -1.01 -10.91 20.46
N MET A 186 -1.78 -11.77 21.12
CA MET A 186 -1.67 -12.00 22.56
C MET A 186 -0.37 -12.70 22.98
N SER A 187 0.28 -13.41 22.06
CA SER A 187 1.54 -14.13 22.28
C SER A 187 2.79 -13.23 22.32
N LEU A 188 2.67 -11.93 22.00
CA LEU A 188 3.81 -11.03 22.06
C LEU A 188 4.14 -10.67 23.52
N PRO A 189 5.44 -10.60 23.87
CA PRO A 189 5.88 -10.46 25.26
C PRO A 189 5.61 -9.07 25.84
N GLU A 190 5.69 -8.03 25.00
CA GLU A 190 5.53 -6.64 25.40
C GLU A 190 4.28 -6.04 24.75
N ARG A 191 3.60 -5.16 25.48
CA ARG A 191 2.40 -4.46 25.02
C ARG A 191 2.51 -2.99 25.37
N ILE A 192 2.26 -2.14 24.38
CA ILE A 192 2.17 -0.70 24.56
C ILE A 192 0.75 -0.29 24.20
N GLU A 193 0.04 0.28 25.16
CA GLU A 193 -1.33 0.74 24.98
C GLU A 193 -1.41 1.79 23.85
N GLY A 194 -2.31 1.59 22.89
CA GLY A 194 -2.43 2.43 21.70
C GLY A 194 -1.43 2.12 20.58
N ALA A 195 -0.56 1.11 20.72
CA ALA A 195 0.39 0.68 19.68
C ALA A 195 0.37 -0.85 19.53
N ALA A 196 -0.47 -1.34 18.62
CA ALA A 196 -0.68 -2.77 18.44
C ALA A 196 0.59 -3.49 17.94
N ASN A 197 0.75 -4.76 18.35
CA ASN A 197 1.82 -5.65 17.87
C ASN A 197 3.25 -5.10 17.99
N PHE A 198 3.48 -4.24 18.98
CA PHE A 198 4.82 -3.77 19.31
C PHE A 198 5.76 -4.96 19.58
N ARG A 199 6.93 -4.93 18.95
CA ARG A 199 8.03 -5.86 19.20
C ARG A 199 9.35 -5.21 18.84
N GLU A 200 10.36 -5.45 19.65
CA GLU A 200 11.73 -4.96 19.48
C GLU A 200 12.65 -6.17 19.41
N ILE A 201 13.52 -6.21 18.41
CA ILE A 201 14.54 -7.27 18.27
C ILE A 201 15.87 -6.67 17.79
N PRO A 202 17.00 -7.39 17.94
CA PRO A 202 18.29 -6.94 17.40
C PRO A 202 18.21 -6.68 15.89
N LEU A 203 18.83 -5.58 15.43
CA LEU A 203 18.81 -5.22 14.01
C LEU A 203 19.59 -6.23 13.15
N LEU A 204 20.72 -6.74 13.67
CA LEU A 204 21.54 -7.73 12.98
C LEU A 204 20.89 -9.11 13.02
N VAL A 205 21.02 -9.82 11.90
CA VAL A 205 20.72 -11.25 11.83
C VAL A 205 21.74 -12.01 12.71
N PRO A 206 21.33 -13.00 13.51
CA PRO A 206 22.25 -13.75 14.37
C PRO A 206 23.11 -14.71 13.54
N LEU A 207 24.25 -14.24 13.06
CA LEU A 207 25.16 -15.00 12.20
C LEU A 207 26.12 -15.88 13.02
N PRO A 208 26.43 -17.12 12.59
CA PRO A 208 27.53 -17.89 13.15
C PRO A 208 28.86 -17.15 12.95
N GLU A 209 29.62 -16.95 14.03
CA GLU A 209 30.88 -16.17 14.02
C GLU A 209 31.92 -16.72 13.02
N GLU A 210 31.87 -18.03 12.75
CA GLU A 210 32.81 -18.72 11.87
C GLU A 210 32.60 -18.42 10.37
N GLN A 211 31.42 -17.91 9.98
CA GLN A 211 31.04 -17.76 8.57
C GLN A 211 30.99 -16.30 8.09
N TRP A 212 31.12 -15.32 8.99
CA TRP A 212 30.89 -13.91 8.67
C TRP A 212 31.92 -13.02 9.36
N ALA A 213 32.72 -12.31 8.57
CA ALA A 213 33.75 -11.42 9.11
C ALA A 213 33.16 -10.02 9.39
N PRO A 214 33.25 -9.51 10.64
CA PRO A 214 32.80 -8.15 10.94
C PRO A 214 33.63 -7.11 10.20
N LEU A 215 32.99 -6.02 9.77
CA LEU A 215 33.68 -4.89 9.18
C LEU A 215 34.10 -3.86 10.24
N PRO A 216 35.34 -3.35 10.20
CA PRO A 216 35.77 -2.31 11.12
C PRO A 216 34.88 -1.06 11.07
N GLY A 217 34.59 -0.47 12.24
CA GLY A 217 33.84 0.78 12.36
C GLY A 217 32.32 0.58 12.55
N LEU A 218 31.60 0.22 11.49
CA LEU A 218 30.13 0.18 11.51
C LEU A 218 29.55 -0.93 12.40
N THR A 219 30.26 -2.07 12.51
CA THR A 219 29.74 -3.25 13.25
C THR A 219 29.43 -2.95 14.71
N GLU A 220 30.31 -2.24 15.44
CA GLU A 220 30.09 -1.97 16.87
C GLU A 220 28.90 -1.05 17.13
N LYS A 221 28.66 -0.09 16.23
CA LYS A 221 27.47 0.76 16.31
C LYS A 221 26.21 -0.07 16.06
N VAL A 222 26.18 -0.80 14.94
CA VAL A 222 25.00 -1.54 14.48
C VAL A 222 24.65 -2.70 15.42
N LYS A 223 25.64 -3.27 16.13
CA LYS A 223 25.44 -4.31 17.13
C LYS A 223 24.50 -3.91 18.28
N ASN A 224 24.47 -2.62 18.61
CA ASN A 224 23.60 -2.08 19.66
C ASN A 224 22.28 -1.51 19.13
N MET A 225 22.07 -1.51 17.81
CA MET A 225 20.82 -1.04 17.20
C MET A 225 19.73 -2.10 17.23
N THR A 226 18.49 -1.64 17.32
CA THR A 226 17.31 -2.51 17.28
C THR A 226 16.38 -2.14 16.13
N VAL A 227 15.62 -3.14 15.67
CA VAL A 227 14.52 -2.97 14.73
C VAL A 227 13.21 -3.28 15.44
N VAL A 228 12.23 -2.41 15.23
CA VAL A 228 10.95 -2.43 15.92
C VAL A 228 9.83 -2.54 14.91
N GLY A 229 8.86 -3.41 15.20
CA GLY A 229 7.63 -3.53 14.45
C GLY A 229 6.44 -3.07 15.28
N THR A 230 5.54 -2.29 14.69
CA THR A 230 4.26 -1.92 15.31
C THR A 230 3.16 -1.73 14.26
N GLY A 231 1.89 -1.81 14.67
CA GLY A 231 0.75 -1.36 13.89
C GLY A 231 0.65 0.15 13.83
N MET A 232 -0.42 0.68 13.24
CA MET A 232 -0.66 2.12 13.21
C MET A 232 -1.01 2.58 14.63
N PRO A 233 -0.17 3.40 15.28
CA PRO A 233 -0.42 3.77 16.67
C PRO A 233 -1.44 4.90 16.76
N GLN A 234 -2.15 4.96 17.87
CA GLN A 234 -2.79 6.19 18.34
C GLN A 234 -1.73 7.23 18.70
N THR A 235 -2.12 8.50 18.80
CA THR A 235 -1.20 9.60 19.16
C THR A 235 -0.45 9.32 20.46
N GLU A 236 -1.18 8.91 21.50
CA GLU A 236 -0.56 8.59 22.80
C GLU A 236 0.23 7.27 22.75
N GLY A 237 -0.21 6.30 21.93
CA GLY A 237 0.55 5.09 21.67
C GLY A 237 1.91 5.38 21.04
N ALA A 238 1.98 6.32 20.09
CA ALA A 238 3.24 6.75 19.49
C ALA A 238 4.17 7.41 20.51
N ARG A 239 3.65 8.28 21.39
CA ARG A 239 4.41 8.88 22.49
C ARG A 239 4.99 7.82 23.43
N ARG A 240 4.17 6.86 23.84
CA ARG A 240 4.60 5.74 24.71
C ARG A 240 5.68 4.88 24.04
N VAL A 241 5.55 4.59 22.75
CA VAL A 241 6.59 3.87 21.97
C VAL A 241 7.90 4.66 21.98
N LEU A 242 7.87 5.95 21.63
CA LEU A 242 9.06 6.79 21.60
C LEU A 242 9.71 6.92 22.99
N ALA A 243 8.91 7.08 24.04
CA ALA A 243 9.40 7.12 25.41
C ALA A 243 10.05 5.79 25.84
N ARG A 244 9.41 4.65 25.55
CA ARG A 244 9.93 3.31 25.83
C ARG A 244 11.26 3.02 25.12
N LEU A 245 11.47 3.61 23.95
CA LEU A 245 12.72 3.49 23.20
C LEU A 245 13.79 4.49 23.64
N GLY A 246 13.49 5.39 24.57
CA GLY A 246 14.42 6.44 24.99
C GLY A 246 14.60 7.55 23.95
N ALA A 247 13.65 7.72 23.03
CA ALA A 247 13.67 8.76 22.01
C ALA A 247 13.15 10.11 22.52
N THR A 248 13.33 10.37 23.80
CA THR A 248 13.02 11.64 24.46
C THR A 248 14.26 12.52 24.49
N ARG A 249 14.09 13.79 24.85
CA ARG A 249 15.19 14.72 25.11
C ARG A 249 16.20 14.19 26.13
N GLU A 250 15.73 13.45 27.13
CA GLU A 250 16.57 12.87 28.19
C GLU A 250 17.18 11.52 27.80
N GLY A 251 16.45 10.71 27.02
CA GLY A 251 16.88 9.35 26.65
C GLY A 251 17.93 9.31 25.54
N GLY A 252 18.08 10.40 24.78
CA GLY A 252 19.21 10.58 23.86
C GLY A 252 19.18 9.75 22.56
N LYS A 253 18.29 8.75 22.43
CA LYS A 253 18.24 7.90 21.23
C LYS A 253 17.52 8.59 20.07
N LYS A 254 18.02 8.39 18.85
CA LYS A 254 17.37 8.83 17.60
C LYS A 254 16.64 7.67 16.92
N VAL A 255 15.35 7.87 16.68
CA VAL A 255 14.45 6.88 16.06
C VAL A 255 14.18 7.23 14.60
N TYR A 256 14.34 6.25 13.72
CA TYR A 256 13.92 6.31 12.33
C TYR A 256 12.58 5.60 12.16
N TRP A 257 11.48 6.35 12.13
CA TRP A 257 10.12 5.83 11.96
C TRP A 257 9.74 5.78 10.49
N THR A 258 9.43 4.59 9.97
CA THR A 258 9.02 4.40 8.57
C THR A 258 7.64 3.77 8.49
N SER A 259 6.69 4.52 7.92
CA SER A 259 5.35 4.00 7.59
C SER A 259 5.35 3.34 6.23
N LEU A 260 4.95 2.07 6.18
CA LEU A 260 4.92 1.23 4.98
C LEU A 260 3.56 1.23 4.27
N ARG A 261 2.70 2.20 4.58
CA ARG A 261 1.32 2.24 4.10
C ARG A 261 1.20 2.97 2.78
N GLU A 262 0.51 2.36 1.83
CA GLU A 262 0.03 3.04 0.63
C GLU A 262 -1.36 3.69 0.83
N GLU A 263 -2.09 3.29 1.88
CA GLU A 263 -3.39 3.87 2.16
C GLU A 263 -3.23 5.24 2.84
N PRO A 264 -4.04 6.25 2.46
CA PRO A 264 -4.07 7.52 3.17
C PRO A 264 -4.69 7.32 4.56
N VAL A 265 -4.02 7.84 5.57
CA VAL A 265 -4.46 7.81 6.97
C VAL A 265 -4.76 9.23 7.43
N ILE A 266 -5.79 9.39 8.25
CA ILE A 266 -6.07 10.65 8.94
C ILE A 266 -6.25 10.40 10.43
N TYR A 267 -5.64 11.23 11.26
CA TYR A 267 -5.89 11.24 12.70
C TYR A 267 -7.06 12.17 12.99
N VAL A 268 -7.99 11.71 13.82
CA VAL A 268 -9.12 12.49 14.35
C VAL A 268 -9.15 12.25 15.85
N ALA A 269 -9.03 13.32 16.64
CA ALA A 269 -8.89 13.28 18.11
C ALA A 269 -7.83 12.26 18.58
N GLY A 270 -6.71 12.20 17.86
CA GLY A 270 -5.59 11.32 18.15
C GLY A 270 -5.78 9.85 17.76
N ARG A 271 -6.91 9.46 17.18
CA ARG A 271 -7.19 8.10 16.66
C ARG A 271 -6.98 8.02 15.14
N PRO A 272 -6.27 7.00 14.60
CA PRO A 272 -6.07 6.85 13.17
C PRO A 272 -7.32 6.28 12.49
N HIS A 273 -7.68 6.84 11.34
CA HIS A 273 -8.80 6.46 10.50
C HIS A 273 -8.37 6.31 9.04
N VAL A 274 -9.07 5.43 8.32
CA VAL A 274 -8.84 5.16 6.89
C VAL A 274 -10.12 5.23 6.10
N LEU A 275 -9.98 5.58 4.81
CA LEU A 275 -11.08 5.58 3.87
C LEU A 275 -11.50 4.15 3.50
N ARG A 276 -12.80 3.90 3.51
CA ARG A 276 -13.42 2.65 3.05
C ARG A 276 -14.64 2.95 2.18
N LEU A 277 -15.03 2.00 1.36
CA LEU A 277 -16.34 2.04 0.70
C LEU A 277 -17.40 1.46 1.63
N VAL A 278 -18.60 2.02 1.61
CA VAL A 278 -19.70 1.60 2.49
C VAL A 278 -20.17 0.17 2.23
N ASP A 279 -20.06 -0.30 0.99
CA ASP A 279 -20.41 -1.67 0.58
C ASP A 279 -19.30 -2.69 0.84
N ARG A 280 -18.05 -2.23 0.99
CA ARG A 280 -16.86 -3.05 1.27
C ARG A 280 -16.06 -2.47 2.46
N PRO A 281 -16.65 -2.32 3.65
CA PRO A 281 -16.02 -1.57 4.75
C PRO A 281 -14.80 -2.29 5.35
N LEU A 282 -14.69 -3.61 5.16
CA LEU A 282 -13.60 -4.44 5.65
C LEU A 282 -12.45 -4.61 4.63
N GLN A 283 -12.61 -4.12 3.40
CA GLN A 283 -11.60 -4.28 2.34
C GLN A 283 -10.85 -2.97 2.10
N ASN A 284 -9.54 -3.07 1.83
CA ASN A 284 -8.76 -1.92 1.41
C ASN A 284 -9.20 -1.42 0.03
N VAL A 285 -9.18 -0.10 -0.17
CA VAL A 285 -9.22 0.47 -1.52
C VAL A 285 -7.80 0.41 -2.05
N GLU A 286 -7.49 -0.63 -2.82
CA GLU A 286 -6.14 -0.89 -3.31
C GLU A 286 -5.73 0.14 -4.37
N ALA A 287 -4.51 0.67 -4.24
CA ALA A 287 -3.94 1.64 -5.17
C ALA A 287 -2.51 1.23 -5.55
N THR A 288 -2.32 -0.05 -5.85
CA THR A 288 -1.01 -0.65 -6.13
C THR A 288 -0.17 0.19 -7.07
N GLY A 289 1.06 0.54 -6.64
CA GLY A 289 2.00 1.35 -7.41
C GLY A 289 1.77 2.86 -7.29
N ILE A 290 0.99 3.31 -6.31
CA ILE A 290 0.95 4.69 -5.87
C ILE A 290 2.28 5.09 -5.21
N THR A 291 2.73 6.32 -5.48
CA THR A 291 3.98 6.85 -4.90
C THR A 291 3.71 7.57 -3.57
N THR A 292 4.73 7.68 -2.72
CA THR A 292 4.63 8.34 -1.41
C THR A 292 4.06 9.77 -1.51
N ASP A 293 4.53 10.56 -2.48
CA ASP A 293 4.08 11.94 -2.67
C ASP A 293 2.58 12.05 -3.00
N VAL A 294 2.06 11.10 -3.78
CA VAL A 294 0.63 11.05 -4.12
C VAL A 294 -0.19 10.69 -2.89
N VAL A 295 0.26 9.72 -2.08
CA VAL A 295 -0.43 9.34 -0.83
C VAL A 295 -0.47 10.52 0.14
N GLU A 296 0.65 11.21 0.37
CA GLU A 296 0.68 12.36 1.28
C GLU A 296 -0.15 13.55 0.76
N SER A 297 -0.20 13.75 -0.55
CA SER A 297 -1.10 14.70 -1.19
C SER A 297 -2.58 14.32 -0.99
N MET A 298 -2.91 13.03 -1.02
CA MET A 298 -4.24 12.51 -0.69
C MET A 298 -4.57 12.75 0.79
N GLU A 299 -3.65 12.49 1.72
CA GLU A 299 -3.86 12.75 3.16
C GLU A 299 -4.14 14.23 3.43
N ASN A 300 -3.40 15.13 2.77
CA ASN A 300 -3.63 16.57 2.87
C ASN A 300 -4.99 17.00 2.32
N ARG A 301 -5.46 16.40 1.21
CA ARG A 301 -6.80 16.66 0.67
C ARG A 301 -7.89 16.06 1.55
N LEU A 302 -7.68 14.86 2.07
CA LEU A 302 -8.59 14.20 3.00
C LEU A 302 -8.77 15.03 4.27
N ARG A 303 -7.68 15.56 4.84
CA ARG A 303 -7.75 16.49 5.98
C ARG A 303 -8.64 17.70 5.68
N LYS A 304 -8.49 18.33 4.50
CA LYS A 304 -9.33 19.47 4.08
C LYS A 304 -10.79 19.07 3.90
N ASP A 305 -11.07 17.88 3.37
CA ASP A 305 -12.42 17.38 3.23
C ASP A 305 -13.07 17.11 4.60
N VAL A 306 -12.33 16.48 5.54
CA VAL A 306 -12.78 16.24 6.92
C VAL A 306 -13.05 17.57 7.64
N GLN A 307 -12.14 18.54 7.55
CA GLN A 307 -12.35 19.87 8.13
C GLN A 307 -13.58 20.58 7.54
N ARG A 308 -13.86 20.39 6.25
CA ARG A 308 -15.07 20.93 5.63
C ARG A 308 -16.33 20.26 6.18
N GLU A 309 -16.32 18.94 6.31
CA GLU A 309 -17.45 18.18 6.88
C GLU A 309 -17.72 18.60 8.34
N ILE A 310 -16.68 18.77 9.16
CA ILE A 310 -16.79 19.26 10.55
C ILE A 310 -17.43 20.65 10.59
N ARG A 311 -17.07 21.57 9.67
CA ARG A 311 -17.70 22.91 9.60
C ARG A 311 -19.17 22.84 9.24
N SER A 312 -19.54 21.96 8.32
CA SER A 312 -20.91 21.80 7.85
C SER A 312 -21.81 21.10 8.87
N ASN A 313 -21.24 20.29 9.78
CA ASN A 313 -21.96 19.45 10.71
C ASN A 313 -21.81 19.91 12.18
N ASP A 314 -21.72 21.23 12.41
CA ASP A 314 -21.65 21.85 13.75
C ASP A 314 -20.54 21.29 14.66
N GLY A 315 -19.35 21.08 14.10
CA GLY A 315 -18.19 20.57 14.86
C GLY A 315 -18.20 19.07 15.06
N ARG A 316 -18.96 18.31 14.28
CA ARG A 316 -19.03 16.84 14.36
C ARG A 316 -18.59 16.16 13.06
N ILE A 317 -18.01 14.97 13.17
CA ILE A 317 -17.61 14.13 12.05
C ILE A 317 -18.16 12.72 12.24
N LEU A 318 -18.62 12.11 11.15
CA LEU A 318 -19.14 10.75 11.16
C LEU A 318 -18.00 9.73 10.96
N LEU A 319 -17.68 9.01 12.02
CA LEU A 319 -16.66 7.97 12.08
C LEU A 319 -17.32 6.60 12.22
N HIS A 320 -16.59 5.56 11.86
CA HIS A 320 -17.07 4.19 11.91
C HIS A 320 -16.07 3.31 12.66
N ASP A 321 -16.55 2.40 13.49
CA ASP A 321 -15.73 1.42 14.19
C ASP A 321 -16.14 0.00 13.81
N GLU A 322 -15.26 -0.95 14.08
CA GLU A 322 -15.48 -2.37 13.84
C GLU A 322 -15.59 -3.11 15.17
N VAL A 323 -16.71 -3.80 15.36
CA VAL A 323 -16.97 -4.62 16.54
C VAL A 323 -17.10 -6.07 16.10
N GLU A 324 -16.36 -6.97 16.76
CA GLU A 324 -16.53 -8.41 16.56
C GLU A 324 -17.71 -8.91 17.41
N ASP A 325 -18.80 -9.32 16.77
CA ASP A 325 -19.97 -9.88 17.46
C ASP A 325 -19.74 -11.36 17.83
N SER A 326 -19.00 -12.07 16.99
CA SER A 326 -18.64 -13.48 17.15
C SER A 326 -17.36 -13.76 16.34
N PRO A 327 -16.57 -14.80 16.66
CA PRO A 327 -15.30 -15.07 15.99
C PRO A 327 -15.40 -15.01 14.46
N GLY A 328 -14.74 -14.03 13.84
CA GLY A 328 -14.72 -13.84 12.38
C GLY A 328 -15.94 -13.14 11.77
N LYS A 329 -16.90 -12.68 12.58
CA LYS A 329 -18.05 -11.87 12.15
C LYS A 329 -17.97 -10.47 12.77
N PHE A 330 -17.81 -9.49 11.90
CA PHE A 330 -17.63 -8.10 12.29
C PHE A 330 -18.79 -7.24 11.81
N THR A 331 -19.24 -6.34 12.68
CA THR A 331 -20.27 -5.35 12.39
C THR A 331 -19.65 -3.96 12.45
N ILE A 332 -20.03 -3.12 11.49
CA ILE A 332 -19.59 -1.73 11.42
C ILE A 332 -20.60 -0.87 12.19
N THR A 333 -20.10 -0.11 13.17
CA THR A 333 -20.90 0.84 13.94
C THR A 333 -20.52 2.25 13.53
N ALA A 334 -21.49 3.14 13.41
CA ALA A 334 -21.27 4.53 13.05
C ALA A 334 -21.46 5.43 14.27
N GLN A 335 -20.60 6.43 14.43
CA GLN A 335 -20.53 7.29 15.61
C GLN A 335 -20.23 8.73 15.19
N TRP A 336 -21.03 9.66 15.71
CA TRP A 336 -20.77 11.09 15.58
C TRP A 336 -19.78 11.52 16.65
N GLU A 337 -18.61 12.00 16.23
CA GLU A 337 -17.59 12.48 17.14
C GLU A 337 -17.50 14.00 17.06
N LYS A 338 -17.56 14.67 18.22
CA LYS A 338 -17.40 16.12 18.31
C LYS A 338 -15.91 16.44 18.40
N VAL A 339 -15.40 17.22 17.45
CA VAL A 339 -13.97 17.48 17.28
C VAL A 339 -13.72 18.93 16.87
N GLU A 340 -12.56 19.44 17.25
CA GLU A 340 -12.08 20.74 16.79
C GLU A 340 -11.24 20.60 15.51
N MET A 341 -11.04 21.70 14.79
CA MET A 341 -10.23 21.70 13.56
C MET A 341 -8.77 21.27 13.80
N GLY A 342 -8.26 21.53 15.01
CA GLY A 342 -6.90 21.16 15.43
C GLY A 342 -6.73 19.67 15.73
N ASP A 343 -7.83 18.94 15.95
CA ASP A 343 -7.81 17.51 16.25
C ASP A 343 -7.62 16.63 15.01
N VAL A 344 -7.61 17.24 13.82
CA VAL A 344 -7.48 16.55 12.53
C VAL A 344 -6.08 16.73 11.97
N MET A 345 -5.29 15.65 11.97
CA MET A 345 -3.89 15.66 11.54
C MET A 345 -3.58 14.57 10.53
N THR A 346 -2.71 14.88 9.57
CA THR A 346 -2.02 13.85 8.78
C THR A 346 -0.95 13.15 9.63
N PRO A 347 -0.50 11.93 9.28
CA PRO A 347 0.61 11.27 9.95
C PRO A 347 1.88 12.14 9.97
N ARG A 348 2.18 12.85 8.87
CA ARG A 348 3.33 13.76 8.82
C ARG A 348 3.21 14.90 9.82
N GLU A 349 2.03 15.51 9.96
CA GLU A 349 1.76 16.55 10.96
C GLU A 349 1.88 16.01 12.39
N LEU A 350 1.39 14.80 12.65
CA LEU A 350 1.52 14.13 13.95
C LEU A 350 3.00 14.00 14.36
N PHE A 351 3.85 13.43 13.49
CA PHE A 351 5.27 13.25 13.81
C PHE A 351 6.04 14.57 13.85
N ASN A 352 5.67 15.57 13.05
CA ASN A 352 6.23 16.92 13.20
C ASN A 352 5.90 17.51 14.57
N MET A 353 4.69 17.29 15.09
CA MET A 353 4.31 17.68 16.45
C MET A 353 5.12 16.91 17.50
N MET A 354 5.38 15.61 17.31
CA MET A 354 6.26 14.85 18.22
C MET A 354 7.68 15.43 18.29
N VAL A 355 8.24 15.87 17.16
CA VAL A 355 9.54 16.55 17.14
C VAL A 355 9.50 17.87 17.93
N GLN A 356 8.40 18.63 17.80
CA GLN A 356 8.19 19.86 18.57
C GLN A 356 8.05 19.59 20.08
N ASP A 357 7.42 18.47 20.45
CA ASP A 357 7.29 17.99 21.83
C ASP A 357 8.65 17.48 22.41
N GLY A 358 9.72 17.50 21.61
CA GLY A 358 11.08 17.15 22.05
C GLY A 358 11.45 15.68 21.87
N TYR A 359 10.66 14.91 21.11
CA TYR A 359 11.03 13.55 20.72
C TYR A 359 12.04 13.57 19.55
N GLN A 360 13.02 12.68 19.61
CA GLN A 360 14.04 12.52 18.57
C GLN A 360 13.60 11.47 17.54
N VAL A 361 12.62 11.84 16.73
CA VAL A 361 12.04 10.97 15.70
C VAL A 361 12.20 11.60 14.31
N ASP A 362 12.75 10.81 13.39
CA ASP A 362 12.73 11.10 11.96
C ASP A 362 11.62 10.23 11.34
N TYR A 363 10.60 10.86 10.76
CA TYR A 363 9.48 10.17 10.12
C TYR A 363 9.57 10.22 8.59
N THR A 364 9.39 9.06 7.96
CA THR A 364 9.17 8.97 6.51
C THR A 364 8.10 7.94 6.15
N ARG A 365 7.62 7.99 4.91
CA ARG A 365 6.69 7.03 4.33
C ARG A 365 7.29 6.36 3.10
N VAL A 366 7.09 5.05 3.00
CA VAL A 366 7.36 4.23 1.82
C VAL A 366 6.08 3.49 1.47
N ALA A 367 5.40 3.87 0.39
CA ALA A 367 4.13 3.24 0.01
C ALA A 367 4.36 1.78 -0.44
N ILE A 368 3.78 0.83 0.30
CA ILE A 368 3.81 -0.61 -0.03
C ILE A 368 2.38 -1.15 0.00
N THR A 369 2.02 -1.84 -1.08
CA THR A 369 0.74 -2.51 -1.24
C THR A 369 0.56 -3.65 -0.25
N ASP A 370 -0.64 -3.77 0.30
CA ASP A 370 -0.95 -4.84 1.24
C ASP A 370 -0.88 -6.21 0.57
N GLU A 371 -0.47 -7.23 1.33
CA GLU A 371 -0.31 -8.63 0.87
C GLU A 371 0.63 -8.88 -0.33
N GLN A 372 1.18 -7.84 -0.96
CA GLN A 372 2.12 -7.93 -2.08
C GLN A 372 3.57 -7.69 -1.64
N ALA A 373 4.52 -7.96 -2.52
CA ALA A 373 5.92 -7.60 -2.30
C ALA A 373 6.14 -6.10 -2.51
N PRO A 374 7.10 -5.49 -1.80
CA PRO A 374 7.49 -4.10 -2.07
C PRO A 374 7.99 -3.97 -3.51
N LEU A 375 7.51 -2.94 -4.22
CA LEU A 375 8.01 -2.64 -5.56
C LEU A 375 9.50 -2.27 -5.54
N PRO A 376 10.23 -2.43 -6.65
CA PRO A 376 11.68 -2.15 -6.67
C PRO A 376 12.04 -0.73 -6.22
N ALA A 377 11.22 0.27 -6.59
CA ALA A 377 11.42 1.65 -6.12
C ALA A 377 11.21 1.80 -4.60
N ALA A 378 10.27 1.06 -4.00
CA ALA A 378 10.06 1.06 -2.56
C ALA A 378 11.23 0.40 -1.81
N LEU A 379 11.77 -0.70 -2.33
CA LEU A 379 12.98 -1.32 -1.78
C LEU A 379 14.19 -0.39 -1.85
N SER A 380 14.34 0.34 -2.96
CA SER A 380 15.39 1.35 -3.11
C SER A 380 15.29 2.45 -2.05
N GLN A 381 14.07 2.94 -1.78
CA GLN A 381 13.83 3.88 -0.69
C GLN A 381 14.14 3.29 0.69
N LEU A 382 13.82 2.01 0.93
CA LEU A 382 14.17 1.33 2.19
C LEU A 382 15.69 1.20 2.35
N VAL A 383 16.43 0.86 1.29
CA VAL A 383 17.90 0.82 1.30
C VAL A 383 18.47 2.18 1.71
N GLN A 384 18.02 3.26 1.07
CA GLN A 384 18.46 4.62 1.42
C GLN A 384 18.10 4.98 2.88
N ARG A 385 16.86 4.68 3.28
CA ARG A 385 16.35 5.01 4.62
C ARG A 385 17.11 4.29 5.73
N VAL A 386 17.33 2.99 5.57
CA VAL A 386 18.05 2.18 6.55
C VAL A 386 19.52 2.60 6.56
N THR A 387 20.16 2.79 5.41
CA THR A 387 21.56 3.25 5.35
C THR A 387 21.77 4.57 6.10
N GLY A 388 20.85 5.54 5.95
CA GLY A 388 20.87 6.77 6.74
C GLY A 388 20.73 6.52 8.25
N ALA A 389 19.82 5.63 8.64
CA ALA A 389 19.66 5.23 10.05
C ALA A 389 20.93 4.57 10.62
N LEU A 390 21.66 3.78 9.83
CA LEU A 390 22.93 3.18 10.26
C LEU A 390 24.01 4.25 10.55
N GLN A 391 23.95 5.42 9.91
CA GLN A 391 24.92 6.49 10.10
C GLN A 391 24.70 7.28 11.39
N ASP A 392 23.47 7.68 11.70
CA ASP A 392 23.18 8.57 12.85
C ASP A 392 21.98 8.19 13.73
N GLY A 393 21.29 7.08 13.42
CA GLY A 393 20.20 6.54 14.22
C GLY A 393 20.63 5.46 15.22
N ASP A 394 19.70 5.13 16.12
CA ASP A 394 19.84 4.07 17.13
C ASP A 394 18.79 2.97 16.98
N VAL A 395 17.57 3.34 16.54
CA VAL A 395 16.43 2.42 16.44
C VAL A 395 15.69 2.66 15.12
N ILE A 396 15.34 1.57 14.43
CA ILE A 396 14.55 1.60 13.20
C ILE A 396 13.16 1.05 13.49
N ILE A 397 12.12 1.87 13.30
CA ILE A 397 10.73 1.45 13.43
C ILE A 397 10.11 1.26 12.05
N GLN A 398 9.46 0.11 11.85
CA GLN A 398 8.64 -0.19 10.69
C GLN A 398 7.19 -0.33 11.14
N ASN A 399 6.27 0.40 10.52
CA ASN A 399 4.84 0.27 10.82
C ASN A 399 3.98 0.12 9.57
N CYS A 400 2.88 -0.62 9.71
CA CYS A 400 1.80 -0.69 8.72
C CYS A 400 0.46 -0.56 9.45
N GLN A 401 -0.63 -1.07 8.88
CA GLN A 401 -1.93 -1.09 9.56
C GLN A 401 -1.86 -1.93 10.85
N MET A 402 -1.69 -3.24 10.73
CA MET A 402 -1.76 -4.15 11.88
C MET A 402 -0.40 -4.46 12.51
N GLY A 403 0.72 -4.05 11.91
CA GLY A 403 2.05 -4.46 12.40
C GLY A 403 2.45 -5.88 12.02
N ARG A 404 1.77 -6.47 11.02
CA ARG A 404 1.94 -7.86 10.54
C ARG A 404 2.75 -7.90 9.24
N GLY A 405 2.14 -8.25 8.10
CA GLY A 405 2.85 -8.58 6.85
C GLY A 405 3.83 -7.52 6.34
N ARG A 406 3.34 -6.30 6.04
CA ARG A 406 4.21 -5.19 5.57
C ARG A 406 5.29 -4.82 6.60
N THR A 407 4.91 -4.68 7.87
CA THR A 407 5.87 -4.40 8.96
C THR A 407 6.96 -5.45 9.05
N THR A 408 6.63 -6.74 9.14
CA THR A 408 7.63 -7.82 9.18
C THR A 408 8.52 -7.78 7.94
N THR A 409 7.96 -7.53 6.76
CA THR A 409 8.74 -7.40 5.51
C THR A 409 9.75 -6.26 5.60
N GLY A 410 9.35 -5.09 6.09
CA GLY A 410 10.25 -3.96 6.30
C GLY A 410 11.31 -4.21 7.37
N MET A 411 10.96 -4.94 8.44
CA MET A 411 11.93 -5.33 9.47
C MET A 411 12.97 -6.29 8.90
N VAL A 412 12.56 -7.32 8.15
CA VAL A 412 13.48 -8.24 7.45
C VAL A 412 14.39 -7.46 6.50
N ALA A 413 13.83 -6.58 5.67
CA ALA A 413 14.64 -5.75 4.77
C ALA A 413 15.67 -4.90 5.53
N ALA A 414 15.28 -4.26 6.64
CA ALA A 414 16.20 -3.49 7.47
C ALA A 414 17.34 -4.35 8.05
N SER A 415 17.03 -5.56 8.54
CA SER A 415 18.04 -6.50 9.04
C SER A 415 18.98 -6.99 7.95
N LEU A 416 18.48 -7.25 6.74
CA LEU A 416 19.30 -7.61 5.58
C LEU A 416 20.26 -6.47 5.20
N ILE A 417 19.75 -5.26 5.06
CA ILE A 417 20.53 -4.07 4.72
C ILE A 417 21.63 -3.83 5.77
N ALA A 418 21.26 -3.84 7.05
CA ALA A 418 22.19 -3.63 8.15
C ALA A 418 23.27 -4.72 8.22
N THR A 419 22.88 -5.98 8.09
CA THR A 419 23.80 -7.11 8.21
C THR A 419 24.81 -7.14 7.06
N VAL A 420 24.37 -6.95 5.81
CA VAL A 420 25.28 -6.88 4.66
C VAL A 420 26.16 -5.63 4.70
N SER A 421 25.69 -4.53 5.30
CA SER A 421 26.51 -3.32 5.52
C SER A 421 27.57 -3.52 6.61
N ALA A 422 27.34 -4.42 7.58
CA ALA A 422 28.22 -4.62 8.73
C ALA A 422 29.10 -5.87 8.66
N TYR A 423 28.79 -6.88 7.84
CA TYR A 423 29.50 -8.17 7.80
C TYR A 423 29.77 -8.65 6.39
N ASP A 424 30.98 -9.17 6.15
CA ASP A 424 31.32 -9.79 4.88
C ASP A 424 30.70 -11.19 4.76
N ALA A 425 29.68 -11.29 3.91
CA ALA A 425 28.96 -12.52 3.60
C ALA A 425 29.78 -13.56 2.83
N THR A 426 30.91 -13.15 2.24
CA THR A 426 31.63 -13.94 1.23
C THR A 426 32.94 -14.53 1.73
N LYS A 427 33.37 -14.15 2.94
CA LYS A 427 34.61 -14.67 3.55
C LYS A 427 34.48 -16.03 4.23
N GLY A 428 33.26 -16.47 4.57
CA GLY A 428 33.00 -17.79 5.17
C GLY A 428 32.67 -18.90 4.18
N THR A 429 32.48 -18.58 2.90
CA THR A 429 32.38 -19.56 1.82
C THR A 429 33.79 -19.80 1.28
N GLY A 430 34.50 -20.80 1.82
CA GLY A 430 35.78 -21.21 1.26
C GLY A 430 35.64 -21.45 -0.24
N SER A 431 36.42 -20.71 -1.05
CA SER A 431 36.77 -21.02 -2.44
C SER A 431 35.83 -21.97 -3.21
N GLU A 432 34.59 -21.57 -3.47
CA GLU A 432 33.86 -22.08 -4.63
C GLU A 432 33.96 -20.97 -5.69
N SER A 433 34.76 -21.23 -6.71
CA SER A 433 34.97 -20.28 -7.80
C SER A 433 33.63 -20.00 -8.52
N PRO A 434 33.37 -18.78 -9.01
CA PRO A 434 32.16 -18.45 -9.77
C PRO A 434 32.02 -19.25 -11.08
N GLU A 435 33.07 -19.94 -11.54
CA GLU A 435 33.15 -20.57 -12.86
C GLU A 435 32.55 -22.00 -12.91
N GLU A 436 32.29 -22.65 -11.78
CA GLU A 436 31.76 -24.04 -11.78
C GLU A 436 30.22 -24.13 -11.75
N ILE A 437 29.51 -23.01 -11.62
CA ILE A 437 28.05 -22.94 -11.43
C ILE A 437 27.26 -23.09 -12.76
N GLY A 438 27.92 -22.99 -13.91
CA GLY A 438 27.29 -22.89 -15.23
C GLY A 438 26.90 -24.19 -15.95
N SER A 439 27.11 -25.37 -15.38
CA SER A 439 26.80 -26.64 -16.06
C SER A 439 25.41 -27.18 -15.71
N PRO A 440 24.51 -27.41 -16.70
CA PRO A 440 23.16 -27.94 -16.46
C PRO A 440 23.12 -29.29 -15.73
N GLY A 441 24.23 -30.05 -15.77
CA GLY A 441 24.37 -31.35 -15.10
C GLY A 441 24.54 -31.27 -13.57
N HIS A 442 25.09 -30.17 -13.02
CA HIS A 442 25.29 -30.03 -11.57
C HIS A 442 24.00 -29.63 -10.83
N LEU A 443 23.05 -28.97 -11.50
CA LEU A 443 21.71 -28.70 -10.96
C LEU A 443 20.97 -29.99 -10.59
N SER A 444 21.25 -31.11 -11.28
CA SER A 444 20.63 -32.40 -10.97
C SER A 444 21.32 -33.17 -9.84
N GLY A 445 22.59 -32.87 -9.53
CA GLY A 445 23.33 -33.52 -8.44
C GLY A 445 23.03 -32.90 -7.07
N PHE A 446 22.90 -31.57 -7.01
CA PHE A 446 22.62 -30.85 -5.77
C PHE A 446 21.14 -30.84 -5.34
N LEU A 447 20.21 -31.22 -6.22
CA LEU A 447 18.81 -31.44 -5.83
C LEU A 447 18.62 -32.72 -4.97
N PHE A 448 19.65 -33.56 -4.86
CA PHE A 448 19.56 -34.88 -4.21
C PHE A 448 20.65 -35.17 -3.16
N GLU A 449 21.62 -34.28 -2.94
CA GLU A 449 22.54 -34.42 -1.81
C GLU A 449 21.93 -33.82 -0.53
N GLY A 450 21.15 -34.66 0.18
CA GLY A 450 20.92 -34.47 1.61
C GLY A 450 19.47 -34.25 2.10
N HIS A 451 18.44 -34.64 1.35
CA HIS A 451 17.07 -34.67 1.90
C HIS A 451 16.71 -36.07 2.41
N GLU A 452 17.15 -36.39 3.62
CA GLU A 452 16.47 -37.38 4.49
C GLU A 452 15.21 -36.78 5.17
N GLY A 453 14.64 -35.71 4.59
CA GLY A 453 13.49 -34.97 5.13
C GLY A 453 12.21 -35.20 4.33
N SER A 454 11.06 -34.95 4.95
CA SER A 454 9.75 -35.04 4.29
C SER A 454 9.52 -33.87 3.31
N GLU A 455 8.63 -34.04 2.33
CA GLU A 455 8.26 -32.98 1.38
C GLU A 455 7.76 -31.70 2.10
N GLU A 456 7.06 -31.87 3.22
CA GLU A 456 6.62 -30.77 4.09
C GLU A 456 7.79 -29.95 4.65
N GLU A 457 8.87 -30.60 5.07
CA GLU A 457 10.05 -29.90 5.61
C GLU A 457 10.73 -29.05 4.52
N ALA A 458 10.82 -29.55 3.29
CA ALA A 458 11.38 -28.79 2.17
C ALA A 458 10.59 -27.49 1.92
N TYR A 459 9.25 -27.55 1.92
CA TYR A 459 8.43 -26.33 1.77
C TYR A 459 8.55 -25.39 2.96
N LEU A 460 8.61 -25.91 4.19
CA LEU A 460 8.85 -25.10 5.38
C LEU A 460 10.23 -24.42 5.36
N GLN A 461 11.22 -25.03 4.71
CA GLN A 461 12.52 -24.42 4.42
C GLN A 461 12.52 -23.45 3.22
N GLY A 462 11.37 -23.29 2.57
CA GLY A 462 11.19 -22.39 1.44
C GLY A 462 11.79 -22.91 0.14
N GLU A 463 11.90 -24.22 -0.02
CA GLU A 463 12.49 -24.90 -1.19
C GLU A 463 11.48 -25.10 -2.33
N TYR A 464 10.80 -24.03 -2.71
CA TYR A 464 9.91 -24.03 -3.87
C TYR A 464 10.73 -24.07 -5.16
N LYS A 465 10.24 -24.76 -6.19
CA LYS A 465 10.95 -24.88 -7.47
C LYS A 465 11.36 -23.52 -8.05
N THR A 466 10.46 -22.54 -7.98
CA THR A 466 10.71 -21.18 -8.45
C THR A 466 11.82 -20.49 -7.64
N ILE A 467 11.90 -20.73 -6.32
CA ILE A 467 12.93 -20.16 -5.44
C ILE A 467 14.28 -20.86 -5.66
N LEU A 468 14.31 -22.17 -5.82
CA LEU A 468 15.55 -22.91 -6.12
C LEU A 468 16.15 -22.48 -7.46
N GLN A 469 15.31 -22.29 -8.48
CA GLN A 469 15.75 -21.76 -9.77
C GLN A 469 16.24 -20.32 -9.66
N LEU A 470 15.56 -19.48 -8.88
CA LEU A 470 16.00 -18.12 -8.60
C LEU A 470 17.39 -18.12 -7.95
N VAL A 471 17.60 -18.94 -6.92
CA VAL A 471 18.89 -19.09 -6.22
C VAL A 471 20.00 -19.55 -7.16
N GLY A 472 19.70 -20.43 -8.12
CA GLY A 472 20.68 -20.87 -9.12
C GLY A 472 21.10 -19.80 -10.13
N VAL A 473 20.29 -18.75 -10.33
CA VAL A 473 20.57 -17.65 -11.27
C VAL A 473 21.28 -16.47 -10.61
N LEU A 474 21.12 -16.30 -9.29
CA LEU A 474 21.73 -15.22 -8.52
C LEU A 474 23.22 -15.49 -8.24
N SER A 475 24.09 -14.48 -8.42
CA SER A 475 25.53 -14.60 -8.18
C SER A 475 25.89 -15.07 -6.76
N HIS A 476 25.11 -14.64 -5.77
CA HIS A 476 25.26 -15.02 -4.35
C HIS A 476 24.03 -15.74 -3.81
N GLY A 477 23.28 -16.44 -4.67
CA GLY A 477 21.94 -16.96 -4.34
C GLY A 477 21.87 -17.81 -3.07
N LYS A 478 22.81 -18.75 -2.87
CA LYS A 478 22.83 -19.62 -1.68
C LYS A 478 23.01 -18.81 -0.38
N VAL A 479 23.92 -17.84 -0.39
CA VAL A 479 24.21 -16.97 0.77
C VAL A 479 23.04 -16.01 1.01
N ALA A 480 22.50 -15.42 -0.05
CA ALA A 480 21.36 -14.51 0.00
C ALA A 480 20.10 -15.21 0.56
N LYS A 481 19.82 -16.45 0.14
CA LYS A 481 18.71 -17.24 0.70
C LYS A 481 18.92 -17.51 2.18
N ARG A 482 20.08 -18.05 2.58
CA ARG A 482 20.37 -18.35 4.00
C ARG A 482 20.20 -17.13 4.89
N LEU A 483 20.74 -15.98 4.47
CA LEU A 483 20.61 -14.73 5.21
C LEU A 483 19.15 -14.28 5.32
N THR A 484 18.38 -14.41 4.23
CA THR A 484 16.94 -14.09 4.19
C THR A 484 16.14 -15.00 5.11
N ASP A 485 16.42 -16.30 5.12
CA ASP A 485 15.75 -17.29 5.97
C ASP A 485 15.98 -16.98 7.45
N MET A 486 17.22 -16.73 7.84
CA MET A 486 17.58 -16.38 9.21
C MET A 486 16.92 -15.07 9.66
N ALA A 487 16.87 -14.06 8.78
CA ALA A 487 16.16 -12.82 9.06
C ALA A 487 14.65 -13.03 9.23
N ILE A 488 14.03 -13.91 8.41
CA ILE A 488 12.61 -14.26 8.52
C ILE A 488 12.34 -15.01 9.84
N ASP A 489 13.21 -15.93 10.23
CA ASP A 489 13.05 -16.73 11.45
C ASP A 489 13.17 -15.86 12.70
N GLN A 490 14.10 -14.90 12.71
CA GLN A 490 14.23 -13.91 13.79
C GLN A 490 12.92 -13.11 14.01
N MET A 491 12.06 -13.01 12.99
CA MET A 491 10.83 -12.21 12.98
C MET A 491 9.55 -13.06 13.16
N GLU A 492 9.68 -14.33 13.55
CA GLU A 492 8.56 -15.28 13.59
C GLU A 492 7.45 -14.92 14.59
N GLY A 493 7.74 -14.05 15.56
CA GLY A 493 6.83 -13.67 16.64
C GLY A 493 5.46 -13.18 16.18
N VAL A 494 5.34 -12.64 14.95
CA VAL A 494 4.05 -12.24 14.36
C VAL A 494 3.65 -13.12 13.18
N GLN A 495 4.49 -13.20 12.15
CA GLN A 495 4.24 -13.99 10.94
C GLN A 495 5.59 -14.40 10.33
N ASN A 496 5.84 -15.71 10.25
CA ASN A 496 6.93 -16.25 9.45
C ASN A 496 6.45 -16.43 8.00
N LEU A 497 7.16 -15.81 7.04
CA LEU A 497 6.73 -15.76 5.65
C LEU A 497 6.77 -17.15 4.99
N ARG A 498 7.77 -17.98 5.27
CA ARG A 498 7.91 -19.33 4.70
C ARG A 498 6.77 -20.24 5.15
N ARG A 499 6.50 -20.26 6.47
CA ARG A 499 5.34 -20.99 7.03
C ARG A 499 4.02 -20.49 6.44
N ALA A 500 3.86 -19.18 6.25
CA ALA A 500 2.65 -18.63 5.65
C ALA A 500 2.45 -19.06 4.20
N ILE A 501 3.52 -19.14 3.38
CA ILE A 501 3.42 -19.65 2.00
C ILE A 501 2.96 -21.11 2.01
N PHE A 502 3.55 -21.94 2.88
CA PHE A 502 3.17 -23.34 3.02
C PHE A 502 1.72 -23.52 3.46
N ASP A 503 1.25 -22.73 4.43
CA ASP A 503 -0.15 -22.72 4.84
C ASP A 503 -1.11 -22.43 3.67
N TYR A 504 -0.75 -21.49 2.80
CA TYR A 504 -1.56 -21.18 1.62
C TYR A 504 -1.51 -22.30 0.58
N LYS A 505 -0.35 -22.94 0.39
CA LYS A 505 -0.21 -24.11 -0.49
C LYS A 505 -1.18 -25.22 -0.08
N ILE A 506 -1.16 -25.63 1.18
CA ILE A 506 -2.09 -26.67 1.69
C ILE A 506 -3.55 -26.23 1.51
N LYS A 507 -3.88 -24.97 1.80
CA LYS A 507 -5.25 -24.46 1.64
C LYS A 507 -5.71 -24.46 0.19
N VAL A 508 -4.81 -24.22 -0.77
CA VAL A 508 -5.09 -24.26 -2.21
C VAL A 508 -5.33 -25.70 -2.68
N GLU A 509 -4.50 -26.63 -2.22
CA GLU A 509 -4.61 -28.07 -2.53
C GLU A 509 -5.87 -28.70 -1.94
N ALA A 510 -6.30 -28.24 -0.76
CA ALA A 510 -7.54 -28.65 -0.12
C ALA A 510 -8.82 -28.07 -0.78
N CYS A 511 -8.69 -27.10 -1.69
CA CYS A 511 -9.84 -26.51 -2.39
C CYS A 511 -10.14 -27.23 -3.70
N GLU A 512 -11.42 -27.22 -4.10
CA GLU A 512 -11.85 -27.73 -5.40
C GLU A 512 -11.15 -26.99 -6.56
N PRO A 513 -10.56 -27.73 -7.52
CA PRO A 513 -9.91 -27.15 -8.69
C PRO A 513 -10.82 -26.20 -9.49
N GLY A 514 -10.33 -24.99 -9.73
CA GLY A 514 -11.03 -23.95 -10.50
C GLY A 514 -12.00 -23.07 -9.71
N SER A 515 -12.24 -23.37 -8.42
CA SER A 515 -13.14 -22.58 -7.58
C SER A 515 -12.62 -21.14 -7.36
N VAL A 516 -13.55 -20.19 -7.15
CA VAL A 516 -13.20 -18.78 -6.86
C VAL A 516 -12.34 -18.67 -5.60
N LYS A 517 -12.65 -19.50 -4.59
CA LYS A 517 -11.88 -19.59 -3.35
C LYS A 517 -10.45 -20.08 -3.61
N GLN A 518 -10.29 -21.15 -4.40
CA GLN A 518 -8.96 -21.65 -4.75
C GLN A 518 -8.13 -20.57 -5.45
N LYS A 519 -8.69 -19.89 -6.46
CA LYS A 519 -8.01 -18.81 -7.19
C LYS A 519 -7.55 -17.69 -6.25
N LYS A 520 -8.44 -17.24 -5.35
CA LYS A 520 -8.10 -16.20 -4.37
C LYS A 520 -6.97 -16.63 -3.43
N LEU A 521 -7.02 -17.86 -2.91
CA LEU A 521 -5.97 -18.39 -2.02
C LEU A 521 -4.64 -18.58 -2.76
N MET A 522 -4.69 -19.03 -4.02
CA MET A 522 -3.54 -19.18 -4.89
C MET A 522 -2.88 -17.82 -5.13
N ASP A 523 -3.67 -16.79 -5.42
CA ASP A 523 -3.17 -15.44 -5.66
C ASP A 523 -2.42 -14.90 -4.43
N ILE A 524 -2.96 -15.10 -3.22
CA ILE A 524 -2.31 -14.67 -1.98
C ILE A 524 -1.02 -15.48 -1.73
N GLY A 525 -1.08 -16.81 -1.88
CA GLY A 525 0.10 -17.67 -1.70
C GLY A 525 1.23 -17.30 -2.67
N VAL A 526 0.92 -17.10 -3.95
CA VAL A 526 1.88 -16.67 -4.97
C VAL A 526 2.45 -15.30 -4.65
N ASN A 527 1.64 -14.35 -4.17
CA ASN A 527 2.13 -13.04 -3.75
C ASN A 527 3.12 -13.14 -2.58
N TYR A 528 2.89 -14.08 -1.64
CA TYR A 528 3.82 -14.33 -0.54
C TYR A 528 5.12 -14.99 -1.01
N LEU A 529 5.02 -15.94 -1.94
CA LEU A 529 6.20 -16.57 -2.56
C LEU A 529 7.03 -15.54 -3.34
N TYR A 530 6.37 -14.69 -4.12
CA TYR A 530 7.00 -13.58 -4.82
C TYR A 530 7.72 -12.64 -3.85
N ARG A 531 7.07 -12.29 -2.72
CA ARG A 531 7.67 -11.47 -1.66
C ARG A 531 8.91 -12.12 -1.06
N TYR A 532 8.87 -13.42 -0.78
CA TYR A 532 10.02 -14.15 -0.27
C TYR A 532 11.18 -14.14 -1.28
N GLY A 533 10.92 -14.48 -2.54
CA GLY A 533 11.92 -14.39 -3.60
C GLY A 533 12.48 -12.98 -3.79
N THR A 534 11.64 -11.94 -3.66
CA THR A 534 12.08 -10.54 -3.74
C THR A 534 13.05 -10.15 -2.62
N LEU A 535 12.86 -10.67 -1.40
CA LEU A 535 13.79 -10.44 -0.29
C LEU A 535 15.14 -11.15 -0.52
N ILE A 536 15.12 -12.35 -1.10
CA ILE A 536 16.36 -13.05 -1.52
C ILE A 536 17.11 -12.23 -2.57
N VAL A 537 16.39 -11.71 -3.58
CA VAL A 537 16.98 -10.86 -4.62
C VAL A 537 17.57 -9.58 -4.04
N LEU A 538 16.89 -8.96 -3.07
CA LEU A 538 17.41 -7.80 -2.35
C LEU A 538 18.72 -8.15 -1.63
N ALA A 539 18.76 -9.27 -0.88
CA ALA A 539 19.96 -9.72 -0.20
C ALA A 539 21.12 -9.95 -1.19
N ASN A 540 20.86 -10.60 -2.33
CA ASN A 540 21.86 -10.79 -3.38
C ASN A 540 22.42 -9.46 -3.92
N TYR A 541 21.52 -8.55 -4.30
CA TYR A 541 21.92 -7.22 -4.79
C TYR A 541 22.77 -6.46 -3.76
N LEU A 542 22.42 -6.53 -2.47
CA LEU A 542 23.20 -5.86 -1.42
C LEU A 542 24.62 -6.44 -1.32
N ILE A 543 24.79 -7.74 -1.50
CA ILE A 543 26.10 -8.42 -1.50
C ILE A 543 26.92 -7.98 -2.74
N GLU A 544 26.32 -8.00 -3.93
CA GLU A 544 26.99 -7.57 -5.17
C GLU A 544 27.41 -6.10 -5.10
N ARG A 545 26.48 -5.22 -4.70
CA ARG A 545 26.73 -3.78 -4.59
C ARG A 545 27.90 -3.48 -3.66
N ARG A 546 28.06 -4.27 -2.59
CA ARG A 546 29.19 -4.11 -1.68
C ARG A 546 30.52 -4.55 -2.29
N GLN A 547 30.54 -5.62 -3.08
CA GLN A 547 31.77 -6.09 -3.72
C GLN A 547 32.25 -5.14 -4.82
N ASN A 548 31.30 -4.44 -5.45
CA ASN A 548 31.57 -3.48 -6.51
C ASN A 548 31.62 -2.05 -5.96
N GLU A 549 32.72 -1.68 -5.29
CA GLU A 549 32.93 -0.34 -4.70
C GLU A 549 32.73 0.83 -5.70
N ASN A 550 32.81 0.58 -7.00
CA ASN A 550 32.65 1.56 -8.07
C ASN A 550 31.21 1.72 -8.61
N GLN A 551 30.23 0.96 -8.10
CA GLN A 551 28.84 1.01 -8.58
C GLN A 551 27.85 1.39 -7.48
N GLU A 552 27.47 2.66 -7.42
CA GLU A 552 26.27 3.13 -6.70
C GLU A 552 24.99 2.91 -7.55
N GLU A 553 24.80 1.71 -8.10
CA GLU A 553 23.60 1.41 -8.85
C GLU A 553 22.40 1.27 -7.90
N ASP A 554 21.25 1.85 -8.28
CA ASP A 554 19.99 1.73 -7.55
C ASP A 554 19.33 0.37 -7.78
N PHE A 555 18.67 -0.20 -6.76
CA PHE A 555 18.08 -1.55 -6.85
C PHE A 555 17.07 -1.66 -8.00
N ALA A 556 16.26 -0.63 -8.25
CA ALA A 556 15.30 -0.65 -9.35
C ALA A 556 15.96 -0.57 -10.74
N VAL A 557 17.18 -0.03 -10.82
CA VAL A 557 17.98 0.01 -12.05
C VAL A 557 18.68 -1.34 -12.26
N TRP A 558 19.34 -1.84 -11.22
CA TRP A 558 19.98 -3.16 -11.21
C TRP A 558 18.99 -4.28 -11.58
N LEU A 559 17.77 -4.27 -11.02
CA LEU A 559 16.79 -5.32 -11.34
C LEU A 559 16.32 -5.28 -12.80
N LYS A 560 16.38 -4.10 -13.46
CA LYS A 560 15.99 -3.97 -14.88
C LYS A 560 17.03 -4.57 -15.84
N THR A 561 18.30 -4.60 -15.44
CA THR A 561 19.37 -5.23 -16.23
C THR A 561 19.32 -6.77 -16.09
N HIS A 562 18.77 -7.29 -14.99
CA HIS A 562 18.60 -8.72 -14.70
C HIS A 562 17.18 -9.22 -15.01
N ARG A 563 16.82 -9.26 -16.30
CA ARG A 563 15.45 -9.59 -16.76
C ARG A 563 15.03 -11.02 -16.45
N GLU A 564 15.99 -11.93 -16.39
CA GLU A 564 15.81 -13.33 -16.01
C GLU A 564 15.23 -13.47 -14.60
N ILE A 565 15.66 -12.62 -13.65
CA ILE A 565 15.12 -12.59 -12.28
C ILE A 565 13.64 -12.21 -12.30
N THR A 566 13.30 -11.13 -13.00
CA THR A 566 11.91 -10.65 -13.10
C THR A 566 11.01 -11.70 -13.76
N THR A 567 11.53 -12.42 -14.76
CA THR A 567 10.81 -13.48 -15.47
C THR A 567 10.55 -14.69 -14.56
N LEU A 568 11.53 -15.07 -13.74
CA LEU A 568 11.38 -16.17 -12.77
C LEU A 568 10.39 -15.83 -11.67
N LEU A 569 10.52 -14.66 -11.05
CA LEU A 569 9.60 -14.21 -10.01
C LEU A 569 8.17 -14.06 -10.54
N GLY A 570 7.99 -13.69 -11.81
CA GLY A 570 6.67 -13.56 -12.43
C GLY A 570 5.89 -14.88 -12.61
N ARG A 571 6.49 -16.03 -12.31
CA ARG A 571 5.80 -17.33 -12.40
C ARG A 571 4.78 -17.48 -11.27
N ARG A 572 3.56 -17.87 -11.63
CA ARG A 572 2.43 -18.01 -10.69
C ARG A 572 2.17 -19.48 -10.36
N ASN A 573 3.03 -20.08 -9.56
CA ASN A 573 2.88 -21.45 -9.05
C ASN A 573 3.33 -21.54 -7.57
N LEU A 574 2.90 -22.61 -6.88
CA LEU A 574 3.27 -22.94 -5.50
C LEU A 574 3.90 -24.34 -5.43
N ASP A 575 4.48 -24.78 -6.54
CA ASP A 575 5.15 -26.07 -6.70
C ASP A 575 6.67 -25.95 -6.53
#